data_AF-A0A2D1U9X6-F1
#
_entry.id   AF-A0A2D1U9X6-F1
#
_cell.length_a   1.000
_cell.length_b   1.000
_cell.length_c   1.000
_cell.angle_alpha   90.00
_cell.angle_beta   90.00
_cell.angle_gamma   90.00
#
_symmetry.space_group_name_H-M   'P 1'
#
loop_
_entity.id
_entity.type
_entity.pdbx_description
1 polymer ?
#
loop_
_entity_poly.entity_id
_entity_poly.type
_entity_poly.pdbx_seq_one_letter_code
_entity_poly.pdbx_strand_id
1 'polypeptide(L)'
;MTWLAAEMGKTFDGLKLSLTKGSIKYNDIITLSKILDVPPAAFFQATAIPYKSQSIESLVGEQKGEYNNLKNNLKNCKEMLTALKDQIKDKDKIISLLSKED
;
A
#
# COMPACT_ATOMS: atom_id res chain seq x y z
N MET A 1 -20.66 24.12 -6.05
CA MET A 1 -19.49 24.75 -5.40
C MET A 1 -19.84 25.58 -4.17
N THR A 2 -20.98 26.27 -4.11
CA THR A 2 -21.40 27.02 -2.90
C THR A 2 -21.54 26.13 -1.67
N TRP A 3 -22.12 24.94 -1.82
CA TRP A 3 -22.21 23.93 -0.76
C TRP A 3 -20.81 23.56 -0.22
N LEU A 4 -19.86 23.26 -1.10
CA LEU A 4 -18.50 22.88 -0.71
C LEU A 4 -17.79 24.01 0.04
N ALA A 5 -17.97 25.25 -0.40
CA ALA A 5 -17.40 26.39 0.29
C ALA A 5 -17.95 26.49 1.73
N ALA A 6 -19.26 26.28 1.91
CA ALA A 6 -19.89 26.27 3.23
C ALA A 6 -19.33 25.15 4.13
N GLU A 7 -19.21 23.93 3.62
CA GLU A 7 -18.61 22.79 4.34
C GLU A 7 -17.14 23.03 4.71
N MET A 8 -16.41 23.77 3.86
CA MET A 8 -15.02 24.16 4.13
C MET A 8 -14.87 25.38 5.06
N GLY A 9 -15.98 25.96 5.54
CA GLY A 9 -15.96 27.19 6.35
C GLY A 9 -15.42 28.41 5.59
N LYS A 10 -15.60 28.45 4.27
CA LYS A 10 -15.12 29.52 3.38
C LYS A 10 -16.27 30.18 2.63
N THR A 11 -16.08 31.44 2.23
CA THR A 11 -16.96 32.06 1.24
C THR A 11 -16.73 31.45 -0.14
N PHE A 12 -17.80 31.39 -0.95
CA PHE A 12 -17.70 30.89 -2.32
C PHE A 12 -16.62 31.65 -3.11
N ASP A 13 -16.62 32.98 -3.04
CA ASP A 13 -15.63 33.82 -3.72
C ASP A 13 -14.21 33.60 -3.19
N GLY A 14 -14.04 33.40 -1.88
CA GLY A 14 -12.76 33.12 -1.27
C GLY A 14 -12.17 31.79 -1.73
N LEU A 15 -12.98 30.73 -1.74
CA LEU A 15 -12.56 29.41 -2.23
C LEU A 15 -12.22 29.47 -3.72
N LYS A 16 -13.11 30.06 -4.54
CA LYS A 16 -12.88 30.25 -5.99
C LYS A 16 -11.58 30.99 -6.25
N LEU A 17 -11.38 32.14 -5.59
CA LEU A 17 -10.17 32.95 -5.76
C LEU A 17 -8.90 32.18 -5.40
N SER A 18 -8.92 31.41 -4.30
CA SER A 18 -7.77 30.63 -3.86
C SER A 18 -7.39 29.50 -4.83
N LEU A 19 -8.39 28.86 -5.43
CA LEU A 19 -8.18 27.82 -6.44
C LEU A 19 -7.64 28.43 -7.74
N THR A 20 -8.25 29.52 -8.22
CA THR A 20 -7.83 30.19 -9.46
C THR A 20 -6.43 30.79 -9.35
N LYS A 21 -6.06 31.33 -8.18
CA LYS A 21 -4.72 31.89 -7.95
C LYS A 21 -3.68 30.86 -7.53
N GLY A 22 -4.06 29.61 -7.31
CA GLY A 22 -3.16 28.58 -6.77
C GLY A 22 -2.65 28.90 -5.36
N SER A 23 -3.38 29.71 -4.58
CA SER A 23 -3.02 30.10 -3.22
C SER A 23 -3.77 29.31 -2.14
N ILE A 24 -4.43 28.22 -2.54
CA ILE A 24 -5.07 27.29 -1.61
C ILE A 24 -4.03 26.66 -0.67
N LYS A 25 -4.35 26.59 0.63
CA LYS A 25 -3.40 26.08 1.63
C LYS A 25 -3.47 24.55 1.72
N TYR A 26 -2.39 23.92 2.20
CA TYR A 26 -2.36 22.48 2.42
C TYR A 26 -3.52 21.96 3.28
N ASN A 27 -3.81 22.62 4.41
CA ASN A 27 -4.94 22.24 5.27
C ASN A 27 -6.30 22.34 4.57
N ASP A 28 -6.44 23.27 3.61
CA ASP A 28 -7.64 23.38 2.80
C ASP A 28 -7.78 22.16 1.88
N ILE A 29 -6.67 21.67 1.31
CA ILE A 29 -6.64 20.46 0.48
C ILE A 29 -6.99 19.21 1.31
N ILE A 30 -6.51 19.11 2.56
CA ILE A 30 -6.88 18.02 3.47
C ILE A 30 -8.37 18.08 3.83
N THR A 31 -8.90 19.27 4.08
CA THR A 31 -10.33 19.45 4.39
C THR A 31 -11.19 19.10 3.19
N LEU A 32 -10.79 19.56 2.00
CA LEU A 32 -11.42 19.25 0.73
C LEU A 32 -11.44 17.75 0.44
N SER A 33 -10.32 17.07 0.67
CA SER A 33 -10.18 15.61 0.57
C SER A 33 -11.19 14.88 1.45
N LYS A 34 -11.34 15.30 2.70
CA LYS A 34 -12.28 14.69 3.65
C LYS A 34 -13.74 14.89 3.26
N ILE A 35 -14.10 16.11 2.83
CA ILE A 35 -15.48 16.44 2.44
C ILE A 35 -15.90 15.68 1.17
N LEU A 36 -14.97 15.55 0.22
CA LEU A 36 -15.24 14.88 -1.06
C LEU A 36 -15.03 13.36 -1.01
N ASP A 37 -14.57 12.82 0.11
CA ASP A 37 -14.21 11.41 0.30
C ASP A 37 -13.25 10.89 -0.80
N VAL A 38 -12.23 11.69 -1.12
CA VAL A 38 -11.18 11.33 -2.09
C VAL A 38 -9.79 11.55 -1.49
N PRO A 39 -8.78 10.72 -1.82
CA PRO A 39 -7.41 10.96 -1.36
C PRO A 39 -6.87 12.33 -1.82
N PRO A 40 -6.05 13.04 -1.02
CA PRO A 40 -5.49 14.34 -1.41
C PRO A 40 -4.70 14.31 -2.72
N ALA A 41 -4.12 13.15 -3.06
CA ALA A 41 -3.39 12.94 -4.31
C ALA A 41 -4.25 13.16 -5.56
N ALA A 42 -5.58 12.99 -5.47
CA ALA A 42 -6.48 13.20 -6.60
C ALA A 42 -6.52 14.65 -7.09
N PHE A 43 -6.12 15.62 -6.25
CA PHE A 43 -6.09 17.03 -6.61
C PHE A 43 -4.81 17.47 -7.32
N PHE A 44 -3.80 16.60 -7.37
CA PHE A 44 -2.54 16.88 -8.04
C PHE A 44 -2.49 16.06 -9.33
N GLN A 45 -2.26 16.72 -10.46
CA GLN A 45 -1.87 15.99 -11.65
C GLN A 45 -0.58 15.26 -11.34
N ALA A 46 -0.66 13.93 -11.27
CA ALA A 46 0.51 13.11 -11.51
C ALA A 46 1.02 13.55 -12.87
N THR A 47 2.13 14.29 -12.91
CA THR A 47 2.87 14.49 -14.14
C THR A 47 3.02 13.10 -14.73
N ALA A 48 2.36 12.87 -15.86
CA ALA A 48 2.42 11.59 -16.53
C ALA A 48 3.90 11.32 -16.79
N ILE A 49 4.51 10.44 -16.00
CA ILE A 49 5.66 9.68 -16.47
C ILE A 49 5.04 8.82 -17.58
N PRO A 50 5.43 8.99 -18.86
CA PRO A 50 4.78 8.32 -19.96
C PRO A 50 5.28 6.87 -20.02
N TYR A 51 4.89 6.05 -19.04
CA TYR A 51 4.89 4.61 -19.22
C TYR A 51 3.48 4.22 -19.65
N LYS A 52 3.35 3.91 -20.94
CA LYS A 52 2.20 3.34 -21.65
C LYS A 52 1.01 2.99 -20.75
N SER A 53 -0.10 3.68 -20.99
CA SER A 53 -1.41 3.29 -20.51
C SER A 53 -1.77 1.90 -21.05
N GLN A 54 -1.61 0.89 -20.20
CA GLN A 54 -2.33 -0.37 -20.33
C GLN A 54 -3.07 -0.54 -19.00
N SER A 55 -4.37 -0.22 -19.04
CA SER A 55 -5.38 -0.57 -18.02
C SER A 55 -4.91 -0.55 -16.56
N ILE A 56 -5.04 0.61 -15.89
CA ILE A 56 -4.87 0.75 -14.43
C ILE A 56 -5.76 -0.24 -13.65
N GLU A 57 -6.89 -0.64 -14.23
CA GLU A 57 -7.79 -1.64 -13.65
C GLU A 57 -7.19 -3.07 -13.63
N SER A 58 -6.27 -3.39 -14.56
CA SER A 58 -5.56 -4.69 -14.58
C SER A 58 -4.42 -4.73 -13.57
N LEU A 59 -3.70 -3.61 -13.40
CA LEU A 59 -2.51 -3.54 -12.53
C LEU A 59 -2.84 -3.70 -11.03
N VAL A 60 -3.98 -3.17 -10.56
CA VAL A 60 -4.38 -3.31 -9.14
C VAL A 60 -4.81 -4.75 -8.83
N GLY A 61 -5.48 -5.42 -9.77
CA GLY A 61 -5.86 -6.83 -9.65
C GLY A 61 -4.64 -7.76 -9.69
N GLU A 62 -3.72 -7.52 -10.61
CA GLU A 62 -2.48 -8.29 -10.77
C GLU A 62 -1.54 -8.10 -9.57
N GLN A 63 -1.31 -6.87 -9.08
CA GLN A 63 -0.48 -6.63 -7.89
C GLN A 63 -1.03 -7.32 -6.64
N LYS A 64 -2.35 -7.37 -6.46
CA LYS A 64 -2.96 -8.08 -5.32
C LYS A 64 -2.74 -9.59 -5.42
N GLY A 65 -2.76 -10.15 -6.63
CA GLY A 65 -2.40 -11.54 -6.91
C GLY A 65 -0.94 -11.84 -6.60
N GLU A 66 -0.03 -10.98 -7.04
CA GLU A 66 1.41 -11.11 -6.79
C GLU A 66 1.77 -11.01 -5.31
N TYR A 67 1.18 -10.06 -4.57
CA TYR A 67 1.38 -9.96 -3.12
C TYR A 67 0.88 -11.20 -2.37
N ASN A 68 -0.26 -11.76 -2.78
CA ASN A 68 -0.77 -12.99 -2.20
C ASN A 68 0.15 -14.18 -2.53
N ASN A 69 0.67 -14.26 -3.75
CA ASN A 69 1.61 -15.30 -4.14
C ASN A 69 2.92 -15.20 -3.33
N LEU A 70 3.47 -14.00 -3.20
CA LEU A 70 4.67 -13.74 -2.39
C LEU A 70 4.45 -14.09 -0.91
N LYS A 71 3.30 -13.73 -0.34
CA LYS A 71 2.95 -14.07 1.04
C LYS A 71 2.86 -15.58 1.25
N ASN A 72 2.27 -16.31 0.30
CA ASN A 72 2.19 -17.76 0.33
C ASN A 72 3.57 -18.40 0.20
N ASN A 73 4.41 -17.92 -0.72
CA ASN A 73 5.79 -18.41 -0.86
C ASN A 73 6.60 -18.18 0.41
N LEU A 74 6.46 -17.02 1.05
CA LEU A 74 7.15 -16.72 2.30
C LEU A 74 6.67 -17.64 3.44
N LYS A 75 5.37 -17.93 3.51
CA LYS A 75 4.81 -18.88 4.48
C LYS A 75 5.37 -20.28 4.24
N ASN A 76 5.40 -20.74 3.00
CA ASN A 76 5.94 -22.05 2.64
C ASN A 76 7.45 -22.14 2.97
N CYS A 77 8.23 -21.10 2.67
CA CYS A 77 9.65 -21.06 3.05
C CYS A 77 9.84 -21.14 4.56
N LYS A 78 8.98 -20.49 5.34
CA LYS A 78 9.05 -20.55 6.81
C LYS A 78 8.72 -21.95 7.33
N GLU A 79 7.71 -22.60 6.78
CA GLU A 79 7.33 -23.96 7.14
C GLU A 79 8.44 -24.96 6.77
N MET A 80 9.02 -24.83 5.57
CA MET A 80 10.16 -25.63 5.12
C MET A 80 11.40 -25.43 6.02
N LEU A 81 11.68 -24.18 6.43
CA LEU A 81 12.79 -23.88 7.34
C LEU A 81 12.60 -24.60 8.69
N THR A 82 11.38 -24.59 9.24
CA THR A 82 11.07 -25.29 10.48
C THR A 82 11.26 -26.80 10.32
N ALA A 83 10.71 -27.39 9.26
CA ALA A 83 10.84 -28.82 9.00
C ALA A 83 12.31 -29.26 8.84
N LEU A 84 13.12 -28.47 8.13
CA LEU A 84 14.56 -28.72 7.98
C LEU A 84 15.30 -28.63 9.31
N LYS A 85 14.96 -27.66 10.17
CA LYS A 85 15.56 -27.55 11.50
C LYS A 85 15.23 -28.75 12.39
N ASP A 86 14.00 -29.25 12.32
CA ASP A 86 13.59 -30.42 13.09
C ASP A 86 14.28 -31.68 12.58
N GLN A 87 14.41 -31.84 11.26
CA GLN A 87 15.19 -32.93 10.67
C GLN A 87 16.67 -32.90 11.10
N ILE A 88 17.29 -31.73 11.18
CA ILE A 88 18.68 -31.59 11.65
C ILE A 88 18.78 -32.04 13.10
N LYS A 89 17.88 -31.59 13.99
CA LYS A 89 17.87 -32.01 15.38
C LYS A 89 17.71 -33.52 15.55
N ASP A 90 16.81 -34.13 14.78
CA ASP A 90 16.61 -35.58 14.82
C ASP A 90 17.85 -36.33 14.35
N LYS A 91 18.51 -35.86 13.29
CA LYS A 91 19.79 -36.43 12.83
C LYS A 91 20.89 -36.32 13.88
N ASP A 92 21.04 -35.15 14.51
CA ASP A 92 22.02 -34.94 15.58
C ASP A 92 21.76 -35.88 16.77
N LYS A 93 20.49 -36.11 17.11
CA LYS A 93 20.09 -37.04 18.16
C LYS A 93 20.43 -38.50 17.79
N ILE A 94 20.17 -38.92 16.55
CA ILE A 94 20.52 -40.26 16.06
C ILE A 94 22.04 -40.46 16.12
N ILE A 95 22.82 -39.48 15.65
CA ILE A 95 24.28 -39.52 15.71
C ILE A 95 24.73 -39.66 17.17
N SER A 96 24.19 -38.85 18.09
CA SER A 96 24.54 -38.94 19.51
C SER A 96 24.19 -40.28 20.16
N LEU A 97 23.16 -40.99 19.68
CA LEU A 97 22.80 -42.32 20.17
C LEU A 97 23.76 -43.38 19.63
N LEU A 98 24.07 -43.33 18.33
CA LEU A 98 25.03 -44.24 17.69
C LEU A 98 26.45 -44.07 18.23
N SER A 99 26.88 -42.84 18.52
CA SER A 99 28.20 -42.56 19.11
C SER A 99 28.32 -42.93 20.59
N LYS A 100 27.24 -43.43 21.22
CA LYS A 100 27.22 -43.90 22.61
C LYS A 100 27.25 -45.43 22.74
N GLU A 101 27.10 -46.15 21.62
CA GLU A 101 27.07 -47.63 21.58
C GLU A 101 28.44 -48.26 21.29
N ASP A 102 29.52 -47.46 21.20
CA ASP A 102 30.93 -47.87 21.26
C ASP A 102 31.58 -47.41 22.57
#